data_AF-A0A3P9NDC5-F1
#
_entry.id   AF-A0A3P9NDC5-F1
#
_cell.length_a   1.000
_cell.length_b   1.000
_cell.length_c   1.000
_cell.angle_alpha   90.00
_cell.angle_beta   90.00
_cell.angle_gamma   90.00
#
_symmetry.space_group_name_H-M   'P 1'
#
loop_
_entity.id
_entity.type
_entity.pdbx_description
1 polymer ?
#
loop_
_entity_poly.entity_id
_entity_poly.type
_entity_poly.pdbx_seq_one_letter_code
_entity_poly.pdbx_strand_id
1 'polypeptide(L)'
;MTTQGHEEKRYDRRDTTLKFVNRPDGLRAEMSCGHAVTPQSLTGWCRSLLDQGQYKFKCPAIDEDTHEICGAVWPYREVRRLADLSVEEMEHFEETIARLAAAEYQEFRECPGCKSYVERKDLTNLCVQCLVCVADQKKQVQFCWQCLKPWKGPAPRSNRCDNDDCKNHDLELLRTCKTTSFPEVPGVENCPSIRACPTCGQRVEHDKTGCKNITCPRCQVEFCFVCLKLTPECLKTSTHFRPCSAGMAPRQTAIPVWHRK
;
A
#
# COMPACT_ATOMS: atom_id res chain seq x y z
N MET A 1 25.13 7.28 -20.32
CA MET A 1 25.38 7.99 -19.05
C MET A 1 25.13 9.46 -19.31
N THR A 2 23.96 9.95 -18.94
CA THR A 2 23.57 11.36 -19.01
C THR A 2 23.29 11.79 -17.59
N THR A 3 24.25 12.45 -16.97
CA THR A 3 24.11 13.15 -15.70
C THR A 3 23.16 14.31 -15.91
N GLN A 4 21.87 14.13 -15.60
CA GLN A 4 20.97 15.26 -15.36
C GLN A 4 21.45 15.93 -14.07
N GLY A 5 21.94 17.17 -14.19
CA GLY A 5 22.30 17.97 -13.04
C GLY A 5 21.05 18.26 -12.22
N HIS A 6 20.90 17.56 -11.10
CA HIS A 6 19.99 18.00 -10.05
C HIS A 6 20.59 19.26 -9.44
N GLU A 7 19.93 20.42 -9.64
CA GLU A 7 20.22 21.59 -8.82
C GLU A 7 20.07 21.21 -7.34
N GLU A 8 21.08 21.54 -6.53
CA GLU A 8 21.02 21.29 -5.10
C GLU A 8 20.00 22.24 -4.46
N LYS A 9 18.80 21.73 -4.17
CA LYS A 9 17.77 22.43 -3.38
C LYS A 9 18.33 22.95 -2.05
N ARG A 10 18.20 24.24 -1.77
CA ARG A 10 18.70 24.81 -0.50
C ARG A 10 17.66 25.77 0.02
N TYR A 11 17.40 25.69 1.33
CA TYR A 11 16.55 26.66 1.99
C TYR A 11 17.16 28.07 1.89
N ASP A 12 16.30 29.07 1.70
CA ASP A 12 16.68 30.45 1.93
C ASP A 12 16.84 30.68 3.45
N ARG A 13 18.05 31.05 3.88
CA ARG A 13 18.36 31.36 5.29
C ARG A 13 17.54 32.52 5.85
N ARG A 14 16.98 33.35 4.98
CA ARG A 14 16.15 34.51 5.36
C ARG A 14 14.67 34.15 5.46
N ASP A 15 14.28 32.92 5.14
CA ASP A 15 12.90 32.49 5.27
C ASP A 15 12.50 32.35 6.75
N THR A 16 11.90 33.40 7.29
CA THR A 16 11.41 33.46 8.67
C THR A 16 10.21 32.54 8.94
N THR A 17 9.63 31.96 7.89
CA THR A 17 8.49 31.07 8.02
C THR A 17 8.90 29.64 8.37
N LEU A 18 10.20 29.33 8.28
CA LEU A 18 10.80 28.05 8.67
C LEU A 18 11.59 28.20 9.98
N LYS A 19 11.56 27.14 10.80
CA LYS A 19 12.43 27.03 11.97
C LYS A 19 13.69 26.28 11.58
N PHE A 20 14.83 26.96 11.60
CA PHE A 20 16.10 26.35 11.23
C PHE A 20 16.89 25.84 12.43
N VAL A 21 17.45 24.64 12.29
CA VAL A 21 18.44 24.07 13.20
C VAL A 21 19.78 24.09 12.49
N ASN A 22 20.74 24.79 13.07
CA ASN A 22 22.09 24.88 12.51
C ASN A 22 22.91 23.68 12.99
N ARG A 23 23.30 22.79 12.08
CA ARG A 23 24.19 21.66 12.36
C ARG A 23 25.51 21.85 11.60
N PRO A 24 26.61 21.20 12.02
CA PRO A 24 27.91 21.31 11.33
C PRO A 24 27.81 21.00 9.83
N ASP A 25 26.90 20.11 9.47
CA ASP A 25 26.74 19.57 8.11
C ASP A 25 25.79 20.41 7.22
N GLY A 26 25.31 21.56 7.71
CA GLY A 26 24.47 22.49 6.96
C GLY A 26 23.13 22.85 7.61
N LEU A 27 22.37 23.70 6.91
CA LEU A 27 21.09 24.23 7.38
C LEU A 27 19.98 23.17 7.24
N ARG A 28 19.25 22.93 8.32
CA ARG A 28 18.09 22.02 8.32
C ARG A 28 16.84 22.75 8.81
N ALA A 29 15.68 22.40 8.28
CA ALA A 29 14.40 22.89 8.77
C ALA A 29 13.79 21.87 9.73
N GLU A 30 13.19 22.35 10.82
CA GLU A 30 12.48 21.55 11.80
C GLU A 30 11.08 21.19 11.30
N MET A 31 10.77 19.89 11.29
CA MET A 31 9.43 19.37 11.04
C MET A 31 8.55 19.54 12.29
N SER A 32 7.23 19.39 12.14
CA SER A 32 6.23 19.46 13.20
C SER A 32 6.44 18.47 14.35
N CYS A 33 7.20 17.39 14.12
CA CYS A 33 7.61 16.42 15.13
C CYS A 33 8.92 16.78 15.86
N GLY A 34 9.49 17.97 15.63
CA GLY A 34 10.74 18.43 16.25
C GLY A 34 12.04 17.94 15.57
N HIS A 35 11.94 17.01 14.61
CA HIS A 35 13.10 16.49 13.89
C HIS A 35 13.45 17.34 12.67
N ALA A 36 14.76 17.46 12.39
CA ALA A 36 15.25 18.39 11.38
C ALA A 36 15.72 17.67 10.08
N VAL A 37 15.32 18.23 8.94
CA VAL A 37 15.55 17.66 7.60
C VAL A 37 16.20 18.67 6.65
N THR A 38 16.77 18.18 5.56
CA THR A 38 17.14 18.99 4.39
C THR A 38 16.11 18.79 3.28
N PRO A 39 15.98 19.71 2.30
CA PRO A 39 15.03 19.52 1.20
C PRO A 39 15.28 18.22 0.44
N GLN A 40 16.56 17.89 0.16
CA GLN A 40 16.95 16.68 -0.55
C GLN A 40 16.64 15.41 0.23
N SER A 41 16.99 15.36 1.51
CA SER A 41 16.76 14.17 2.33
C SER A 41 15.26 13.90 2.50
N LEU A 42 14.47 14.95 2.72
CA LEU A 42 13.01 14.82 2.80
C LEU A 42 12.39 14.40 1.47
N THR A 43 12.81 15.02 0.35
CA THR A 43 12.34 14.64 -1.01
C THR A 43 12.65 13.17 -1.29
N GLY A 44 13.90 12.75 -1.08
CA GLY A 44 14.37 11.39 -1.37
C GLY A 44 13.67 10.35 -0.49
N TRP A 45 13.51 10.62 0.80
CA TRP A 45 12.78 9.75 1.71
C TRP A 45 11.32 9.58 1.28
N CYS A 46 10.60 10.68 1.04
CA CYS A 46 9.20 10.62 0.68
C CYS A 46 8.98 9.97 -0.69
N ARG A 47 9.87 10.20 -1.67
CA ARG A 47 9.85 9.50 -2.96
C ARG A 47 10.03 7.99 -2.79
N SER A 48 11.00 7.57 -1.98
CA SER A 48 11.21 6.16 -1.66
C SER A 48 10.00 5.51 -1.00
N LEU A 49 9.27 6.23 -0.13
CA LEU A 49 8.01 5.75 0.44
C LEU A 49 6.94 5.55 -0.64
N LEU A 50 6.80 6.49 -1.58
CA LEU A 50 5.86 6.37 -2.70
C LEU A 50 6.21 5.18 -3.61
N ASP A 51 7.49 4.96 -3.89
CA ASP A 51 7.98 3.81 -4.66
C ASP A 51 7.66 2.47 -3.96
N GLN A 52 7.65 2.46 -2.63
CA GLN A 52 7.22 1.32 -1.80
C GLN A 52 5.69 1.21 -1.65
N GLY A 53 4.91 2.08 -2.32
CA GLY A 53 3.46 2.10 -2.25
C GLY A 53 2.89 2.76 -0.98
N GLN A 54 3.71 3.48 -0.22
CA GLN A 54 3.28 4.26 0.95
C GLN A 54 3.10 5.73 0.61
N TYR A 55 1.90 6.27 0.85
CA TYR A 55 1.62 7.70 0.67
C TYR A 55 1.42 8.46 2.00
N LYS A 56 1.47 7.75 3.14
CA LYS A 56 1.45 8.34 4.48
C LYS A 56 2.88 8.56 4.94
N PHE A 57 3.37 9.78 4.78
CA PHE A 57 4.74 10.14 5.15
C PHE A 57 4.91 10.14 6.66
N LYS A 58 5.95 9.46 7.15
CA LYS A 58 6.28 9.36 8.56
C LYS A 58 7.74 9.73 8.81
N CYS A 59 7.98 10.29 9.99
CA CYS A 59 9.32 10.60 10.47
C CYS A 59 10.14 9.31 10.70
N PRO A 60 11.28 9.13 10.01
CA PRO A 60 12.16 7.97 10.18
C PRO A 60 13.16 8.15 11.33
N ALA A 61 13.15 9.29 12.03
CA ALA A 61 14.13 9.56 13.08
C ALA A 61 13.98 8.56 14.23
N ILE A 62 15.11 8.13 14.77
CA ILE A 62 15.18 7.30 15.97
C ILE A 62 15.45 8.25 17.13
N ASP A 63 14.61 8.16 18.15
CA ASP A 63 14.78 8.91 19.39
C ASP A 63 15.98 8.33 20.16
N GLU A 64 16.92 9.18 20.54
CA GLU A 64 18.21 8.76 21.12
C GLU A 64 18.05 8.13 22.51
N ASP A 65 17.03 8.52 23.26
CA ASP A 65 16.78 8.04 24.62
C ASP A 65 16.06 6.69 24.59
N THR A 66 15.00 6.60 23.80
CA THR A 66 14.12 5.41 23.74
C THR A 66 14.58 4.36 22.73
N HIS A 67 15.46 4.73 21.79
CA HIS A 67 15.83 3.91 20.63
C HIS A 67 14.62 3.49 19.76
N GLU A 68 13.50 4.19 19.88
CA GLU A 68 12.29 3.96 19.10
C GLU A 68 12.20 4.92 17.90
N ILE A 69 11.55 4.48 16.83
CA ILE A 69 11.29 5.33 15.66
C ILE A 69 10.19 6.32 16.02
N CYS A 70 10.44 7.62 15.84
CA CYS A 70 9.49 8.70 16.09
C CYS A 70 8.14 8.43 15.43
N GLY A 71 8.13 8.06 14.14
CA GLY A 71 6.93 7.58 13.46
C GLY A 71 5.81 8.60 13.28
N ALA A 72 6.02 9.86 13.68
CA ALA A 72 5.07 10.95 13.53
C ALA A 72 4.68 11.14 12.06
N VAL A 73 3.38 11.28 11.80
CA VAL A 73 2.84 11.47 10.44
C VAL A 73 3.04 12.92 10.01
N TRP A 74 3.66 13.12 8.86
CA TRP A 74 3.85 14.45 8.26
C TRP A 74 2.73 14.74 7.26
N PRO A 75 1.96 15.83 7.44
CA PRO A 75 1.00 16.28 6.44
C PRO A 75 1.69 16.57 5.10
N TYR A 76 1.09 16.18 3.98
CA TYR A 76 1.70 16.42 2.65
C TYR A 76 1.98 17.91 2.39
N ARG A 77 1.13 18.82 2.91
CA ARG A 77 1.38 20.28 2.81
C ARG A 77 2.70 20.69 3.47
N GLU A 78 3.04 20.06 4.59
CA GLU A 78 4.32 20.29 5.26
C GLU A 78 5.46 19.71 4.43
N VAL A 79 5.33 18.47 3.97
CA VAL A 79 6.32 17.81 3.11
C VAL A 79 6.61 18.63 1.87
N ARG A 80 5.58 19.02 1.11
CA ARG A 80 5.70 19.82 -0.12
C ARG A 80 6.49 21.10 0.10
N ARG A 81 6.25 21.78 1.23
CA ARG A 81 6.91 23.04 1.58
C ARG A 81 8.36 22.84 2.03
N LEU A 82 8.61 21.91 2.96
CA LEU A 82 9.95 21.71 3.53
C LEU A 82 10.86 20.88 2.62
N ALA A 83 10.31 20.10 1.70
CA ALA A 83 11.09 19.39 0.68
C ALA A 83 11.44 20.30 -0.51
N ASP A 84 10.86 21.51 -0.56
CA ASP A 84 11.00 22.47 -1.65
C ASP A 84 10.76 21.78 -3.01
N LEU A 85 9.59 21.13 -3.15
CA LEU A 85 9.26 20.34 -4.34
C LEU A 85 9.10 21.26 -5.55
N SER A 86 9.73 20.89 -6.68
CA SER A 86 9.45 21.55 -7.95
C SER A 86 8.03 21.26 -8.42
N VAL A 87 7.55 21.97 -9.44
CA VAL A 87 6.22 21.73 -10.01
C VAL A 87 6.07 20.30 -10.50
N GLU A 88 7.08 19.78 -11.19
CA GLU A 88 7.10 18.41 -11.70
C GLU A 88 7.11 17.36 -10.57
N GLU A 89 7.83 17.64 -9.48
CA GLU A 89 7.84 16.75 -8.32
C GLU A 89 6.52 16.77 -7.57
N MET A 90 5.88 17.94 -7.44
CA MET A 90 4.54 18.05 -6.86
C MET A 90 3.53 17.25 -7.67
N GLU A 91 3.53 17.38 -9.00
CA GLU A 91 2.65 16.62 -9.89
C GLU A 91 2.85 15.12 -9.70
N HIS A 92 4.11 14.65 -9.74
CA HIS A 92 4.43 13.24 -9.52
C HIS A 92 3.98 12.74 -8.14
N PHE A 93 4.19 13.52 -7.08
CA PHE A 93 3.77 13.18 -5.73
C PHE A 93 2.25 13.14 -5.62
N GLU A 94 1.55 14.17 -6.10
CA GLU A 94 0.09 14.30 -6.00
C GLU A 94 -0.62 13.19 -6.79
N GLU A 95 -0.17 12.90 -8.01
CA GLU A 95 -0.71 11.80 -8.82
C GLU A 95 -0.46 10.44 -8.14
N THR A 96 0.76 10.21 -7.64
CA THR A 96 1.10 8.94 -6.99
C THR A 96 0.35 8.78 -5.66
N ILE A 97 0.23 9.83 -4.85
CA ILE A 97 -0.57 9.84 -3.62
C ILE A 97 -2.03 9.53 -3.95
N ALA A 98 -2.62 10.20 -4.95
CA ALA A 98 -4.00 9.95 -5.35
C ALA A 98 -4.22 8.50 -5.80
N ARG A 99 -3.32 7.97 -6.64
CA ARG A 99 -3.35 6.58 -7.11
C ARG A 99 -3.20 5.58 -5.97
N LEU A 100 -2.25 5.79 -5.05
CA LEU A 100 -2.00 4.88 -3.93
C LEU A 100 -3.09 4.96 -2.87
N ALA A 101 -3.63 6.16 -2.59
CA ALA A 101 -4.79 6.34 -1.75
C ALA A 101 -5.98 5.57 -2.35
N ALA A 102 -6.29 5.79 -3.63
CA ALA A 102 -7.32 5.04 -4.33
C ALA A 102 -7.06 3.52 -4.30
N ALA A 103 -5.82 3.06 -4.42
CA ALA A 103 -5.47 1.65 -4.33
C ALA A 103 -5.55 1.09 -2.90
N GLU A 104 -5.31 1.88 -1.85
CA GLU A 104 -5.60 1.50 -0.45
C GLU A 104 -7.11 1.37 -0.25
N TYR A 105 -7.87 2.33 -0.77
CA TYR A 105 -9.31 2.27 -0.90
C TYR A 105 -9.73 1.41 -2.09
N GLN A 106 -9.15 0.20 -2.23
CA GLN A 106 -9.32 -0.82 -3.30
C GLN A 106 -10.76 -1.32 -3.51
N GLU A 107 -11.68 -0.44 -3.25
CA GLU A 107 -13.07 -0.61 -2.98
C GLU A 107 -13.88 0.45 -3.73
N PHE A 108 -13.35 1.06 -4.79
CA PHE A 108 -14.21 1.66 -5.78
C PHE A 108 -14.49 0.65 -6.89
N ARG A 109 -15.77 0.51 -7.24
CA ARG A 109 -16.21 -0.20 -8.42
C ARG A 109 -17.05 0.73 -9.26
N GLU A 110 -16.99 0.55 -10.57
CA GLU A 110 -17.91 1.22 -11.47
C GLU A 110 -19.32 0.67 -11.24
N CYS A 111 -20.28 1.56 -10.99
CA CYS A 111 -21.69 1.19 -10.88
C CYS A 111 -22.20 0.70 -12.25
N PRO A 112 -22.82 -0.49 -12.35
CA PRO A 112 -23.36 -0.99 -13.62
C PRO A 112 -24.51 -0.13 -14.18
N GLY A 113 -25.18 0.67 -13.33
CA GLY A 113 -26.29 1.53 -13.73
C GLY A 113 -25.88 2.89 -14.29
N CYS A 114 -25.06 3.65 -13.55
CA CYS A 114 -24.73 5.03 -13.89
C CYS A 114 -23.26 5.28 -14.25
N LYS A 115 -22.40 4.25 -14.18
CA LYS A 115 -20.97 4.36 -14.50
C LYS A 115 -20.14 5.24 -13.55
N SER A 116 -20.73 5.75 -12.48
CA SER A 116 -19.99 6.41 -11.41
C SER A 116 -19.16 5.39 -10.62
N TYR A 117 -18.01 5.82 -10.12
CA TYR A 117 -17.26 5.05 -9.13
C TYR A 117 -17.97 5.13 -7.77
N VAL A 118 -18.16 3.98 -7.14
CA VAL A 118 -18.83 3.86 -5.84
C VAL A 118 -17.93 3.12 -4.88
N GLU A 119 -17.83 3.65 -3.67
CA GLU A 119 -17.12 3.00 -2.57
C GLU A 119 -18.04 2.18 -1.69
N ARG A 120 -17.53 1.06 -1.19
CA ARG A 120 -18.28 0.19 -0.27
C ARG A 120 -17.95 0.53 1.18
N LYS A 121 -18.99 0.85 1.97
CA LYS A 121 -18.86 1.15 3.41
C LYS A 121 -18.58 -0.08 4.28
N ASP A 122 -19.27 -1.20 4.01
CA ASP A 122 -19.15 -2.44 4.78
C ASP A 122 -18.43 -3.52 3.97
N LEU A 123 -17.24 -3.88 4.43
CA LEU A 123 -16.36 -4.85 3.76
C LEU A 123 -16.93 -6.26 3.75
N THR A 124 -17.85 -6.54 4.68
CA THR A 124 -18.47 -7.84 4.89
C THR A 124 -19.77 -8.02 4.12
N ASN A 125 -20.25 -6.99 3.42
CA ASN A 125 -21.45 -7.08 2.61
C ASN A 125 -21.12 -6.92 1.12
N LEU A 126 -21.37 -7.92 0.30
CA LEU A 126 -21.15 -7.85 -1.15
C LEU A 126 -22.29 -7.12 -1.87
N CYS A 127 -23.42 -6.85 -1.22
CA CYS A 127 -24.52 -6.09 -1.78
C CYS A 127 -24.26 -4.59 -1.61
N VAL A 128 -24.00 -3.89 -2.71
CA VAL A 128 -23.73 -2.45 -2.69
C VAL A 128 -24.84 -1.69 -3.37
N GLN A 129 -25.32 -0.63 -2.71
CA GLN A 129 -26.27 0.32 -3.25
C GLN A 129 -25.54 1.54 -3.81
N CYS A 130 -25.84 1.90 -5.05
CA CYS A 130 -25.27 3.11 -5.66
C CYS A 130 -26.03 4.36 -5.19
N LEU A 131 -25.38 5.18 -4.37
CA LEU A 131 -25.96 6.43 -3.86
C LEU A 131 -26.21 7.47 -4.96
N VAL A 132 -25.39 7.48 -6.02
CA VAL A 132 -25.57 8.37 -7.18
C VAL A 132 -26.84 8.03 -7.95
N CYS A 133 -27.11 6.74 -8.22
CA CYS A 133 -28.37 6.32 -8.85
C CYS A 133 -29.60 6.68 -8.00
N VAL A 134 -29.48 6.57 -6.67
CA VAL A 134 -30.56 6.93 -5.75
C VAL A 134 -30.83 8.43 -5.76
N ALA A 135 -29.77 9.25 -5.71
CA ALA A 135 -29.90 10.70 -5.68
C ALA A 135 -30.36 11.29 -7.02
N ASP A 136 -29.68 10.95 -8.12
CA ASP A 136 -29.85 11.64 -9.40
C ASP A 136 -30.96 11.03 -10.25
N GLN A 137 -31.07 9.70 -10.22
CA GLN A 137 -31.99 8.95 -11.08
C GLN A 137 -33.22 8.44 -10.33
N LYS A 138 -33.26 8.60 -9.00
CA LYS A 138 -34.29 8.04 -8.11
C LYS A 138 -34.47 6.52 -8.29
N LYS A 139 -33.39 5.81 -8.67
CA LYS A 139 -33.38 4.36 -8.91
C LYS A 139 -32.61 3.64 -7.82
N GLN A 140 -33.19 2.56 -7.29
CA GLN A 140 -32.49 1.66 -6.39
C GLN A 140 -31.65 0.67 -7.20
N VAL A 141 -30.40 1.04 -7.50
CA VAL A 141 -29.44 0.13 -8.15
C VAL A 141 -28.60 -0.54 -7.07
N GLN A 142 -28.86 -1.83 -6.86
CA GLN A 142 -28.05 -2.72 -6.02
C GLN A 142 -27.31 -3.74 -6.89
N PHE A 143 -26.04 -3.97 -6.61
CA PHE A 143 -25.20 -4.88 -7.38
C PHE A 143 -24.22 -5.64 -6.49
N CYS A 144 -23.73 -6.76 -7.00
CA CYS A 144 -22.73 -7.58 -6.33
C CYS A 144 -21.32 -7.02 -6.52
N TRP A 145 -20.59 -6.85 -5.42
CA TRP A 145 -19.23 -6.32 -5.41
C TRP A 145 -18.21 -7.17 -6.18
N GLN A 146 -18.47 -8.47 -6.33
CA GLN A 146 -17.58 -9.40 -7.01
C GLN A 146 -17.82 -9.43 -8.51
N CYS A 147 -19.07 -9.67 -8.94
CA CYS A 147 -19.40 -9.88 -10.35
C CYS A 147 -19.98 -8.65 -11.05
N LEU A 148 -20.23 -7.56 -10.33
CA LEU A 148 -20.79 -6.29 -10.82
C LEU A 148 -22.16 -6.39 -11.50
N LYS A 149 -22.84 -7.53 -11.35
CA LYS A 149 -24.21 -7.76 -11.85
C LYS A 149 -25.23 -7.30 -10.80
N PRO A 150 -26.50 -7.07 -11.20
CA PRO A 150 -27.59 -6.83 -10.26
C PRO A 150 -27.59 -7.84 -9.11
N TRP A 151 -27.84 -7.34 -7.90
CA TRP A 151 -27.82 -8.18 -6.71
C TRP A 151 -28.93 -9.23 -6.78
N LYS A 152 -28.59 -10.48 -6.46
CA LYS A 152 -29.52 -11.61 -6.40
C LYS A 152 -29.24 -12.37 -5.10
N GLY A 153 -30.29 -12.61 -4.32
CA GLY A 153 -30.21 -13.32 -3.03
C GLY A 153 -30.39 -12.42 -1.81
N PRO A 154 -30.33 -13.01 -0.59
CA PRO A 154 -30.48 -12.26 0.65
C PRO A 154 -29.25 -11.40 0.94
N ALA A 155 -29.47 -10.20 1.46
CA ALA A 155 -28.43 -9.29 1.96
C ALA A 155 -28.65 -9.01 3.46
N PRO A 156 -27.60 -8.78 4.25
CA PRO A 156 -26.18 -8.73 3.88
C PRO A 156 -25.56 -10.13 3.68
N ARG A 157 -24.55 -10.25 2.80
CA ARG A 157 -23.77 -11.48 2.59
C ARG A 157 -22.31 -11.18 2.24
N SER A 158 -21.36 -11.93 2.81
CA SER A 158 -19.92 -11.75 2.59
C SER A 158 -19.31 -12.72 1.57
N ASN A 159 -19.96 -13.85 1.32
CA ASN A 159 -19.38 -14.97 0.58
C ASN A 159 -19.59 -14.87 -0.95
N ARG A 160 -20.85 -14.80 -1.41
CA ARG A 160 -21.26 -14.65 -2.82
C ARG A 160 -22.71 -14.20 -2.94
N CYS A 161 -23.08 -13.68 -4.10
CA CYS A 161 -24.49 -13.52 -4.50
C CYS A 161 -25.03 -14.79 -5.18
N ASP A 162 -26.33 -14.82 -5.49
CA ASP A 162 -27.02 -15.96 -6.12
C ASP A 162 -27.03 -15.90 -7.66
N ASN A 163 -26.14 -15.09 -8.27
CA ASN A 163 -25.87 -15.16 -9.71
C ASN A 163 -25.04 -16.40 -10.02
N ASP A 164 -25.44 -17.19 -11.03
CA ASP A 164 -24.90 -18.53 -11.30
C ASP A 164 -23.40 -18.52 -11.62
N ASP A 165 -22.89 -17.44 -12.21
CA ASP A 165 -21.49 -17.25 -12.58
C ASP A 165 -20.75 -16.27 -11.64
N CYS A 166 -21.30 -15.99 -10.45
CA CYS A 166 -20.64 -15.14 -9.47
C CYS A 166 -19.36 -15.81 -8.96
N LYS A 167 -18.21 -15.23 -9.30
CA LYS A 167 -16.89 -15.68 -8.86
C LYS A 167 -16.10 -14.53 -8.25
N ASN A 168 -15.34 -14.84 -7.21
CA ASN A 168 -14.37 -13.91 -6.68
C ASN A 168 -13.13 -13.93 -7.58
N HIS A 169 -12.97 -12.89 -8.39
CA HIS A 169 -11.86 -12.76 -9.34
C HIS A 169 -10.48 -12.80 -8.67
N ASP A 170 -10.36 -12.34 -7.42
CA ASP A 170 -9.11 -12.38 -6.69
C ASP A 170 -8.76 -13.81 -6.28
N LEU A 171 -9.74 -14.59 -5.79
CA LEU A 171 -9.54 -16.01 -5.50
C LEU A 171 -9.22 -16.81 -6.77
N GLU A 172 -9.88 -16.50 -7.89
CA GLU A 172 -9.59 -17.15 -9.17
C GLU A 172 -8.15 -16.88 -9.61
N LEU A 173 -7.68 -15.64 -9.46
CA LEU A 173 -6.30 -15.27 -9.78
C LEU A 173 -5.30 -15.96 -8.85
N LEU A 174 -5.54 -16.00 -7.54
CA LEU A 174 -4.68 -16.73 -6.58
C LEU A 174 -4.60 -18.23 -6.91
N ARG A 175 -5.71 -18.80 -7.38
CA ARG A 175 -5.79 -20.20 -7.80
C ARG A 175 -5.04 -20.49 -9.11
N THR A 176 -5.06 -19.57 -10.05
CA THR A 176 -4.61 -19.81 -11.45
C THR A 176 -3.34 -19.09 -11.85
N CYS A 177 -2.82 -18.16 -11.02
CA CYS A 177 -1.62 -17.40 -11.36
C CYS A 177 -0.45 -18.32 -11.71
N LYS A 178 0.46 -17.87 -12.56
CA LYS A 178 1.70 -18.60 -12.87
C LYS A 178 2.54 -18.83 -11.61
N THR A 179 3.59 -19.63 -11.76
CA THR A 179 4.59 -19.81 -10.71
C THR A 179 5.81 -18.91 -10.93
N THR A 180 6.62 -18.77 -9.89
CA THR A 180 7.88 -18.03 -9.84
C THR A 180 8.89 -18.79 -8.97
N SER A 181 10.16 -18.42 -9.08
CA SER A 181 11.27 -18.91 -8.27
C SER A 181 12.00 -17.73 -7.61
N PHE A 182 12.88 -18.05 -6.66
CA PHE A 182 13.67 -17.08 -5.89
C PHE A 182 15.16 -17.42 -6.04
N PRO A 183 15.90 -16.73 -6.92
CA PRO A 183 17.31 -17.05 -7.21
C PRO A 183 18.22 -17.05 -5.96
N GLU A 184 17.97 -16.11 -5.04
CA GLU A 184 18.76 -15.95 -3.80
C GLU A 184 18.29 -16.87 -2.66
N VAL A 185 17.26 -17.70 -2.88
CA VAL A 185 16.74 -18.66 -1.90
C VAL A 185 16.66 -20.05 -2.53
N PRO A 186 17.80 -20.77 -2.62
CA PRO A 186 17.88 -22.07 -3.28
C PRO A 186 16.87 -23.08 -2.73
N GLY A 187 16.18 -23.81 -3.61
CA GLY A 187 15.17 -24.80 -3.22
C GLY A 187 13.74 -24.25 -3.13
N VAL A 188 13.52 -22.97 -3.42
CA VAL A 188 12.18 -22.39 -3.62
C VAL A 188 11.86 -22.28 -5.12
N GLU A 189 11.25 -23.34 -5.65
CA GLU A 189 10.78 -23.42 -7.02
C GLU A 189 9.26 -23.56 -7.07
N ASN A 190 8.63 -23.12 -8.16
CA ASN A 190 7.19 -23.25 -8.39
C ASN A 190 6.28 -22.52 -7.39
N CYS A 191 6.74 -21.41 -6.79
CA CYS A 191 5.91 -20.60 -5.89
C CYS A 191 4.84 -19.85 -6.69
N PRO A 192 3.56 -19.80 -6.28
CA PRO A 192 2.57 -18.89 -6.87
C PRO A 192 3.13 -17.47 -7.00
N SER A 193 3.06 -16.87 -8.20
CA SER A 193 3.60 -15.53 -8.45
C SER A 193 2.76 -14.42 -7.83
N ILE A 194 1.52 -14.71 -7.46
CA ILE A 194 0.61 -13.78 -6.79
C ILE A 194 0.12 -14.43 -5.51
N ARG A 195 0.22 -13.69 -4.41
CA ARG A 195 -0.26 -14.10 -3.08
C ARG A 195 -1.13 -12.99 -2.49
N ALA A 196 -2.03 -13.32 -1.57
CA ALA A 196 -2.73 -12.35 -0.76
C ALA A 196 -2.03 -12.20 0.60
N CYS A 197 -1.88 -10.98 1.08
CA CYS A 197 -1.34 -10.69 2.40
C CYS A 197 -2.14 -11.46 3.48
N PRO A 198 -1.47 -12.20 4.39
CA PRO A 198 -2.17 -12.98 5.43
C PRO A 198 -2.87 -12.10 6.46
N THR A 199 -2.48 -10.81 6.57
CA THR A 199 -3.07 -9.89 7.55
C THR A 199 -4.30 -9.17 7.01
N CYS A 200 -4.20 -8.62 5.80
CA CYS A 200 -5.27 -7.78 5.26
C CYS A 200 -5.92 -8.33 4.00
N GLY A 201 -5.25 -9.20 3.25
CA GLY A 201 -5.79 -9.79 2.02
C GLY A 201 -5.44 -9.05 0.73
N GLN A 202 -4.62 -7.99 0.81
CA GLN A 202 -4.11 -7.28 -0.35
C GLN A 202 -3.32 -8.24 -1.24
N ARG A 203 -3.62 -8.28 -2.54
CA ARG A 203 -2.81 -9.03 -3.51
C ARG A 203 -1.43 -8.39 -3.65
N VAL A 204 -0.41 -9.23 -3.65
CA VAL A 204 1.00 -8.84 -3.79
C VAL A 204 1.70 -9.81 -4.76
N GLU A 205 2.73 -9.29 -5.42
CA GLU A 205 3.66 -10.03 -6.28
C GLU A 205 5.08 -9.72 -5.79
N HIS A 206 5.98 -10.70 -5.90
CA HIS A 206 7.38 -10.54 -5.54
C HIS A 206 8.20 -10.20 -6.79
N ASP A 207 9.08 -9.21 -6.71
CA ASP A 207 9.91 -8.78 -7.85
C ASP A 207 11.06 -9.76 -8.19
N LYS A 208 11.22 -10.79 -7.34
CA LYS A 208 12.19 -11.90 -7.41
C LYS A 208 13.63 -11.49 -7.03
N THR A 209 13.81 -10.29 -6.53
CA THR A 209 15.09 -9.79 -6.04
C THR A 209 15.15 -9.91 -4.52
N GLY A 210 16.33 -10.19 -3.97
CA GLY A 210 16.52 -10.31 -2.54
C GLY A 210 15.86 -11.55 -1.95
N CYS A 211 15.33 -11.39 -0.74
CA CYS A 211 14.93 -12.51 0.11
C CYS A 211 13.50 -13.01 -0.18
N LYS A 212 13.03 -13.99 0.61
CA LYS A 212 11.67 -14.57 0.47
C LYS A 212 10.55 -13.76 1.15
N ASN A 213 10.84 -12.60 1.74
CA ASN A 213 9.91 -11.80 2.52
C ASN A 213 9.53 -10.52 1.76
N ILE A 214 8.30 -10.07 1.96
CA ILE A 214 7.78 -8.85 1.37
C ILE A 214 7.00 -8.05 2.42
N THR A 215 7.07 -6.73 2.32
CA THR A 215 6.23 -5.81 3.10
C THR A 215 4.93 -5.55 2.34
N CYS A 216 3.79 -5.81 2.98
CA CYS A 216 2.51 -5.53 2.34
C CYS A 216 2.32 -4.01 2.13
N PRO A 217 2.10 -3.52 0.89
CA PRO A 217 1.98 -2.09 0.64
C PRO A 217 0.74 -1.46 1.29
N ARG A 218 -0.29 -2.26 1.62
CA ARG A 218 -1.50 -1.76 2.28
C ARG A 218 -1.36 -1.69 3.80
N CYS A 219 -0.98 -2.78 4.44
CA CYS A 219 -0.98 -2.87 5.91
C CYS A 219 0.40 -2.73 6.56
N GLN A 220 1.47 -2.64 5.77
CA GLN A 220 2.86 -2.51 6.23
C GLN A 220 3.38 -3.64 7.10
N VAL A 221 2.63 -4.74 7.17
CA VAL A 221 3.09 -5.97 7.82
C VAL A 221 3.96 -6.75 6.85
N GLU A 222 5.17 -7.06 7.28
CA GLU A 222 6.09 -7.93 6.56
C GLU A 222 5.77 -9.40 6.84
N PHE A 223 5.80 -10.21 5.78
CA PHE A 223 5.55 -11.63 5.86
C PHE A 223 6.35 -12.39 4.81
N CYS A 224 6.54 -13.69 5.03
CA CYS A 224 7.21 -14.55 4.08
C CYS A 224 6.27 -14.88 2.91
N PHE A 225 6.63 -14.49 1.69
CA PHE A 225 5.85 -14.74 0.48
C PHE A 225 5.70 -16.24 0.18
N VAL A 226 6.66 -17.07 0.62
CA VAL A 226 6.69 -18.51 0.37
C VAL A 226 5.77 -19.29 1.30
N CYS A 227 5.83 -19.03 2.61
CA CYS A 227 5.06 -19.79 3.60
C CYS A 227 3.85 -19.04 4.19
N LEU A 228 3.63 -17.78 3.81
CA LEU A 228 2.53 -16.91 4.27
C LEU A 228 2.49 -16.64 5.79
N LYS A 229 3.52 -17.02 6.53
CA LYS A 229 3.68 -16.66 7.95
C LYS A 229 4.25 -15.24 8.08
N LEU A 230 3.90 -14.56 9.15
CA LEU A 230 4.52 -13.28 9.51
C LEU A 230 6.03 -13.47 9.68
N THR A 231 6.82 -12.44 9.35
CA THR A 231 8.29 -12.54 9.43
C THR A 231 8.78 -13.08 10.77
N PRO A 232 8.31 -12.58 11.93
CA PRO A 232 8.78 -13.08 13.23
C PRO A 232 8.47 -14.56 13.47
N GLU A 233 7.44 -15.12 12.84
CA GLU A 233 7.09 -16.54 12.96
C GLU A 233 7.87 -17.41 11.98
N CYS A 234 8.07 -16.93 10.75
CA CYS A 234 8.87 -17.61 9.73
C CYS A 234 10.34 -17.76 10.17
N LEU A 235 10.89 -16.71 10.77
CA LEU A 235 12.30 -16.66 11.17
C LEU A 235 12.62 -17.47 12.43
N LYS A 236 11.62 -18.00 13.15
CA LYS A 236 11.86 -18.93 14.28
C LYS A 236 12.56 -20.20 13.85
N THR A 237 12.36 -20.64 12.61
CA THR A 237 12.87 -21.93 12.12
C THR A 237 13.72 -21.82 10.85
N SER A 238 13.86 -20.61 10.28
CA SER A 238 14.56 -20.35 9.01
C SER A 238 15.14 -18.93 8.99
N THR A 239 15.83 -18.54 7.91
CA THR A 239 16.34 -17.17 7.70
C THR A 239 15.77 -16.58 6.41
N HIS A 240 15.95 -15.26 6.19
CA HIS A 240 15.49 -14.54 4.99
C HIS A 240 15.92 -15.22 3.67
N PHE A 241 17.13 -15.76 3.62
CA PHE A 241 17.73 -16.34 2.41
C PHE A 241 17.74 -17.89 2.41
N ARG A 242 17.05 -18.53 3.34
CA ARG A 242 16.93 -20.00 3.40
C ARG A 242 15.50 -20.46 3.17
N PRO A 243 15.26 -21.64 2.60
CA PRO A 243 13.93 -22.22 2.51
C PRO A 243 13.21 -22.29 3.86
N CYS A 244 11.88 -22.15 3.83
CA CYS A 244 11.05 -22.30 5.03
C CYS A 244 11.02 -23.77 5.46
N SER A 245 11.23 -24.04 6.74
CA SER A 245 11.17 -25.40 7.30
C SER A 245 9.76 -26.00 7.20
N ALA A 246 8.73 -25.14 7.22
CA ALA A 246 7.34 -25.54 6.96
C ALA A 246 7.03 -25.78 5.46
N GLY A 247 8.02 -25.58 4.58
CA GLY A 247 7.85 -25.63 3.14
C GLY A 247 7.07 -24.44 2.57
N MET A 248 6.66 -24.60 1.31
CA MET A 248 5.85 -23.63 0.59
C MET A 248 4.37 -23.78 0.97
N ALA A 249 3.70 -22.67 1.26
CA ALA A 249 2.27 -22.68 1.52
C ALA A 249 1.48 -22.96 0.23
N PRO A 250 0.36 -23.70 0.30
CA PRO A 250 -0.52 -23.91 -0.85
C PRO A 250 -1.11 -22.60 -1.36
N ARG A 251 -1.76 -22.65 -2.54
CA ARG A 251 -2.53 -21.52 -3.06
C ARG A 251 -3.67 -21.16 -2.11
N GLN A 252 -3.87 -19.87 -1.88
CA GLN A 252 -4.88 -19.37 -0.95
C GLN A 252 -6.28 -19.59 -1.53
N THR A 253 -7.16 -20.19 -0.73
CA THR A 253 -8.58 -20.42 -1.06
C THR A 253 -9.53 -19.43 -0.39
N ALA A 254 -9.00 -18.57 0.48
CA ALA A 254 -9.71 -17.50 1.17
C ALA A 254 -8.83 -16.25 1.26
N ILE A 255 -9.47 -15.08 1.35
CA ILE A 255 -8.81 -13.79 1.55
C ILE A 255 -9.25 -13.27 2.92
N PRO A 256 -8.34 -12.92 3.83
CA PRO A 256 -8.71 -12.40 5.14
C PRO A 256 -9.44 -11.04 5.00
N VAL A 257 -10.38 -10.80 5.91
CA VAL A 257 -11.09 -9.52 5.97
C VAL A 257 -10.20 -8.49 6.64
N TRP A 258 -9.99 -7.35 5.98
CA TRP A 258 -9.19 -6.29 6.55
C TRP A 258 -9.99 -5.51 7.60
N HIS A 259 -9.58 -5.61 8.87
CA HIS A 259 -10.07 -4.72 9.91
C HIS A 259 -9.21 -3.46 9.94
N ARG A 260 -9.73 -2.35 9.42
CA ARG A 260 -9.08 -1.04 9.52
C ARG A 260 -8.95 -0.69 11.00
N LYS A 261 -7.74 -0.35 11.44
CA LYS A 261 -7.51 0.22 12.78
C LYS A 261 -7.76 1.72 12.74
#